data_AF-A0A182SIY1-F1
#
_entry.id   AF-A0A182SIY1-F1
#
_cell.length_a   1.000
_cell.length_b   1.000
_cell.length_c   1.000
_cell.angle_alpha   90.00
_cell.angle_beta   90.00
_cell.angle_gamma   90.00
#
_symmetry.space_group_name_H-M   'P 1'
#
loop_
_entity.id
_entity.type
_entity.pdbx_description
1 polymer ?
#
loop_
_entity_poly.entity_id
_entity_poly.type
_entity_poly.pdbx_seq_one_letter_code
_entity_poly.pdbx_strand_id
1 'polypeptide(L)'
;MVSPFSHPPGAADIITFANEHFRSNFIDVNVDKSNFINELTSREKFHYIFLTTRLGYDYKFLEKFLTKDGVIVDAVEPELRTDDYGVIGRFFLGSYVRCRKAVALLFRTNVDWGGPHLCHLVLERLAGFVNDETLKTVVDRVYTPNEVERALEHICSEKSIGSTIITFR
;
A
#
# COMPACT_ATOMS: atom_id res chain seq x y z
N MET A 1 12.64 -4.61 -28.84
CA MET A 1 11.29 -4.03 -28.62
C MET A 1 10.51 -5.03 -27.79
N VAL A 2 10.40 -4.78 -26.49
CA VAL A 2 9.68 -5.65 -25.56
C VAL A 2 8.44 -4.87 -25.14
N SER A 3 7.27 -5.39 -25.44
CA SER A 3 5.97 -4.86 -24.99
C SER A 3 5.92 -4.88 -23.45
N PRO A 4 5.55 -3.78 -22.77
CA PRO A 4 5.54 -3.73 -21.30
C PRO A 4 4.30 -4.40 -20.67
N PHE A 5 3.44 -5.02 -21.48
CA PHE A 5 2.21 -5.64 -21.01
C PHE A 5 2.48 -7.00 -20.38
N SER A 6 2.52 -7.03 -19.05
CA SER A 6 2.31 -8.26 -18.30
C SER A 6 0.84 -8.32 -17.89
N HIS A 7 0.15 -9.41 -18.23
CA HIS A 7 -1.24 -9.67 -17.87
C HIS A 7 -1.27 -10.64 -16.68
N PRO A 8 -1.53 -10.19 -15.44
CA PRO A 8 -1.91 -11.07 -14.35
C PRO A 8 -3.37 -11.55 -14.58
N PRO A 9 -3.69 -12.81 -14.30
CA PRO A 9 -5.03 -13.33 -14.51
C PRO A 9 -5.98 -12.81 -13.42
N GLY A 10 -6.99 -12.02 -13.80
CA GLY A 10 -8.15 -11.73 -12.95
C GLY A 10 -8.57 -10.27 -12.78
N ALA A 11 -7.86 -9.30 -13.35
CA ALA A 11 -8.24 -7.90 -13.27
C ALA A 11 -8.77 -7.39 -14.62
N ALA A 12 -9.87 -6.64 -14.58
CA ALA A 12 -10.21 -5.73 -15.68
C ALA A 12 -9.04 -4.76 -15.87
N ASP A 13 -8.50 -4.70 -17.08
CA ASP A 13 -7.39 -3.85 -17.55
C ASP A 13 -6.58 -3.15 -16.45
N ILE A 14 -5.51 -3.80 -15.97
CA ILE A 14 -4.56 -3.17 -15.04
C ILE A 14 -3.69 -2.20 -15.83
N ILE A 15 -3.89 -0.92 -15.61
CA ILE A 15 -2.96 0.10 -16.10
C ILE A 15 -1.85 0.24 -15.05
N THR A 16 -0.70 -0.38 -15.31
CA THR A 16 0.47 -0.33 -14.43
C THR A 16 1.41 0.76 -14.92
N PHE A 17 1.69 1.76 -14.09
CA PHE A 17 2.72 2.76 -14.38
C PHE A 17 3.79 2.70 -13.30
N ALA A 18 5.06 2.58 -13.70
CA ALA A 18 6.15 2.67 -12.74
C ALA A 18 6.30 4.13 -12.28
N ASN A 19 6.39 4.34 -10.98
CA ASN A 19 6.56 5.68 -10.39
C ASN A 19 7.86 6.36 -10.89
N GLU A 20 8.85 5.57 -11.34
CA GLU A 20 10.13 6.05 -11.88
C GLU A 20 10.05 6.71 -13.27
N HIS A 21 9.05 6.38 -14.10
CA HIS A 21 8.87 7.00 -15.43
C HIS A 21 8.56 8.51 -15.34
N PHE A 22 8.21 9.00 -14.15
CA PHE A 22 7.90 10.41 -13.92
C PHE A 22 9.07 11.21 -13.31
N ARG A 23 10.19 10.56 -12.96
CA ARG A 23 11.42 11.23 -12.44
C ARG A 23 12.53 11.40 -13.48
N SER A 24 12.47 10.71 -14.62
CA SER A 24 13.53 10.74 -15.64
C SER A 24 13.01 11.27 -16.99
N ASN A 25 13.70 12.30 -17.50
CA ASN A 25 13.50 13.00 -18.78
C ASN A 25 12.10 13.58 -19.06
N PHE A 26 12.02 14.92 -19.07
CA PHE A 26 10.82 15.74 -19.28
C PHE A 26 9.94 15.39 -20.49
N ILE A 27 10.47 14.68 -21.50
CA ILE A 27 9.77 14.36 -22.75
C ILE A 27 8.94 13.08 -22.59
N ASP A 28 9.53 12.01 -22.05
CA ASP A 28 8.85 10.71 -21.86
C ASP A 28 7.75 10.81 -20.78
N VAL A 29 8.03 11.54 -19.70
CA VAL A 29 7.09 11.89 -18.62
C VAL A 29 5.81 12.53 -19.17
N ASN A 30 5.92 13.35 -20.22
CA ASN A 30 4.80 14.12 -20.77
C ASN A 30 3.96 13.28 -21.74
N VAL A 31 4.58 12.34 -22.45
CA VAL A 31 3.90 11.41 -23.36
C VAL A 31 3.12 10.36 -22.54
N ASP A 32 3.72 9.76 -21.54
CA ASP A 32 3.03 8.77 -20.69
C ASP A 32 1.91 9.41 -19.86
N LYS A 33 2.15 10.62 -19.34
CA LYS A 33 1.11 11.40 -18.65
C LYS A 33 -0.04 11.80 -19.57
N SER A 34 0.24 12.16 -20.82
CA SER A 34 -0.81 12.54 -21.77
C SER A 34 -1.60 11.32 -22.25
N ASN A 35 -0.96 10.17 -22.47
CA ASN A 35 -1.63 8.90 -22.75
C ASN A 35 -2.55 8.47 -21.58
N PHE A 36 -2.06 8.57 -20.35
CA PHE A 36 -2.84 8.31 -19.15
C PHE A 36 -4.07 9.21 -19.04
N ILE A 37 -3.90 10.52 -19.23
CA ILE A 37 -5.00 11.48 -19.21
C ILE A 37 -6.03 11.16 -20.29
N ASN A 38 -5.57 10.83 -21.50
CA ASN A 38 -6.44 10.52 -22.63
C ASN A 38 -7.27 9.26 -22.36
N GLU A 39 -6.69 8.23 -21.76
CA GLU A 39 -7.38 7.01 -21.39
C GLU A 39 -8.34 7.21 -20.21
N LEU A 40 -7.98 8.02 -19.22
CA LEU A 40 -8.91 8.38 -18.14
C LEU A 40 -10.08 9.23 -18.63
N THR A 41 -9.84 10.08 -19.63
CA THR A 41 -10.88 10.97 -20.20
C THR A 41 -11.80 10.22 -21.17
N SER A 42 -11.32 9.13 -21.79
CA SER A 42 -12.14 8.28 -22.67
C SER A 42 -13.10 7.37 -21.89
N ARG A 43 -12.85 7.16 -20.59
CA ARG A 43 -13.68 6.34 -19.70
C ARG A 43 -14.76 7.18 -19.01
N GLU A 44 -15.79 6.48 -18.53
CA GLU A 44 -16.78 7.08 -17.64
C GLU A 44 -16.14 7.49 -16.31
N LYS A 45 -16.74 8.47 -15.64
CA LYS A 45 -16.28 8.93 -14.34
C LYS A 45 -16.39 7.84 -13.27
N PHE A 46 -15.46 7.84 -12.33
CA PHE A 46 -15.37 6.83 -11.29
C PHE A 46 -16.17 7.21 -10.04
N HIS A 47 -16.81 6.23 -9.41
CA HIS A 47 -17.45 6.41 -8.10
C HIS A 47 -16.43 6.35 -6.95
N TYR A 48 -15.39 5.55 -7.11
CA TYR A 48 -14.36 5.35 -6.10
C TYR A 48 -12.98 5.34 -6.75
N ILE A 49 -12.04 6.06 -6.14
CA ILE A 49 -10.62 6.03 -6.50
C ILE A 49 -9.85 5.65 -5.23
N PHE A 50 -9.11 4.55 -5.27
CA PHE A 50 -8.26 4.11 -4.16
C PHE A 50 -6.82 4.53 -4.42
N LEU A 51 -6.23 5.29 -3.50
CA LEU A 51 -4.83 5.65 -3.54
C LEU A 51 -4.06 4.68 -2.66
N THR A 52 -3.24 3.83 -3.28
CA THR A 52 -2.43 2.82 -2.57
C THR A 52 -0.95 3.19 -2.53
N THR A 53 -0.56 4.28 -3.21
CA THR A 53 0.82 4.78 -3.24
C THR A 53 0.81 6.30 -3.16
N ARG A 54 1.94 6.88 -2.73
CA ARG A 54 2.13 8.32 -2.79
C ARG A 54 2.33 8.74 -4.23
N LEU A 55 1.29 9.32 -4.80
CA LEU A 55 1.32 9.90 -6.12
C LEU A 55 1.91 11.31 -6.05
N GLY A 56 2.72 11.66 -7.04
CA GLY A 56 3.12 13.05 -7.31
C GLY A 56 2.01 13.89 -7.97
N TYR A 57 0.77 13.41 -7.99
CA TYR A 57 -0.38 14.08 -8.59
C TYR A 57 -1.16 14.87 -7.53
N ASP A 58 -1.66 16.04 -7.91
CA ASP A 58 -2.55 16.83 -7.06
C ASP A 58 -3.91 16.12 -6.89
N TYR A 59 -4.43 16.04 -5.67
CA TYR A 59 -5.76 15.51 -5.38
C TYR A 59 -6.84 16.18 -6.25
N LYS A 60 -6.70 17.49 -6.49
CA LYS A 60 -7.61 18.27 -7.35
C LYS A 60 -7.63 17.81 -8.81
N PHE A 61 -6.55 17.18 -9.26
CA PHE A 61 -6.51 16.61 -10.60
C PHE A 61 -7.33 15.32 -10.67
N LEU A 62 -7.20 14.44 -9.66
CA LEU A 62 -7.96 13.18 -9.60
C LEU A 62 -9.46 13.39 -9.40
N GLU A 63 -9.85 14.45 -8.67
CA GLU A 63 -11.25 14.83 -8.49
C GLU A 63 -12.00 15.08 -9.80
N LYS A 64 -11.31 15.46 -10.88
CA LYS A 64 -11.95 15.71 -12.20
C LYS A 64 -12.57 14.44 -12.79
N PHE A 65 -12.02 13.28 -12.44
CA PHE A 65 -12.46 11.98 -12.93
C PHE A 65 -13.51 11.32 -12.02
N LEU A 66 -13.91 11.96 -10.91
CA LEU A 66 -14.96 11.45 -10.03
C LEU A 66 -16.35 11.87 -10.49
N THR A 67 -17.32 10.98 -10.25
CA THR A 67 -18.74 11.33 -10.27
C THR A 67 -19.05 12.38 -9.20
N LYS A 68 -20.22 13.03 -9.29
CA LYS A 68 -20.62 14.07 -8.32
C LYS A 68 -20.61 13.57 -6.86
N ASP A 69 -20.97 12.31 -6.67
CA ASP A 69 -20.98 11.63 -5.36
C ASP A 69 -19.78 10.70 -5.17
N GLY A 70 -18.76 10.84 -6.01
CA GLY A 70 -17.58 9.98 -5.99
C GLY A 70 -16.64 10.32 -4.83
N VAL A 71 -15.92 9.32 -4.32
CA VAL A 71 -15.02 9.46 -3.17
C VAL A 71 -13.63 8.97 -3.50
N ILE A 72 -12.62 9.74 -3.08
CA ILE A 72 -11.22 9.29 -3.03
C ILE A 72 -10.97 8.65 -1.67
N VAL A 73 -10.53 7.40 -1.69
CA VAL A 73 -10.12 6.66 -0.50
C VAL A 73 -8.60 6.62 -0.49
N ASP A 74 -8.00 7.36 0.44
CA ASP A 74 -6.57 7.31 0.68
C ASP A 74 -6.24 6.11 1.59
N ALA A 75 -5.59 5.09 1.00
CA ALA A 75 -5.12 3.90 1.69
C ALA A 75 -3.60 3.95 1.92
N VAL A 76 -2.96 5.08 1.64
CA VAL A 76 -1.53 5.27 1.90
C VAL A 76 -1.30 5.44 3.39
N GLU A 77 -0.25 4.80 3.91
CA GLU A 77 0.16 5.00 5.29
C GLU A 77 0.63 6.45 5.52
N PRO A 78 0.03 7.18 6.48
CA PRO A 78 0.42 8.55 6.77
C PRO A 78 1.86 8.59 7.29
N GLU A 79 2.59 9.67 6.98
CA GLU A 79 3.91 9.88 7.59
C GLU A 79 3.76 9.98 9.10
N LEU A 80 4.49 9.12 9.80
CA LEU A 80 4.61 9.24 11.23
C LEU A 80 5.48 10.46 11.51
N ARG A 81 4.91 11.47 12.18
CA ARG A 81 5.65 12.66 12.61
C ARG A 81 6.88 12.33 13.46
N THR A 82 6.94 11.12 14.01
CA THR A 82 8.07 10.58 14.77
C THR A 82 9.32 10.36 13.91
N ASP A 83 9.19 10.20 12.61
CA ASP A 83 10.32 9.94 11.71
C ASP A 83 11.23 11.18 11.61
N ASP A 84 10.62 12.37 11.68
CA ASP A 84 11.28 13.68 11.73
C ASP A 84 11.83 14.04 13.12
N TYR A 85 11.62 13.19 14.14
CA TYR A 85 12.14 13.48 15.46
C TYR A 85 13.67 13.37 15.41
N GLY A 86 14.34 14.48 15.71
CA GLY A 86 15.78 14.49 15.95
C GLY A 86 16.16 13.62 17.16
N VAL A 87 17.46 13.55 17.46
CA VAL A 87 18.02 12.69 18.52
C VAL A 87 17.30 12.81 19.85
N ILE A 88 16.97 14.04 20.26
CA ILE A 88 16.26 14.33 21.52
C ILE A 88 14.83 13.79 21.49
N GLY A 89 14.08 14.03 20.40
CA GLY A 89 12.71 13.52 20.26
C GLY A 89 12.66 12.00 20.24
N ARG A 90 13.64 11.35 19.59
CA ARG A 90 13.79 9.89 19.61
C ARG A 90 14.06 9.35 21.01
N PHE A 91 14.86 10.05 21.82
CA PHE A 91 15.11 9.67 23.21
C PHE A 91 13.81 9.68 24.05
N PHE A 92 13.02 10.75 23.94
CA PHE A 92 11.73 10.84 24.63
C PHE A 92 10.73 9.79 24.12
N LEU A 93 10.65 9.58 22.80
CA LEU A 93 9.79 8.56 22.20
C LEU A 93 10.16 7.16 22.69
N GLY A 94 11.44 6.81 22.68
CA GLY A 94 11.93 5.52 23.18
C GLY A 94 11.65 5.34 24.68
N SER A 95 11.77 6.41 25.47
CA SER A 95 11.43 6.39 26.90
C SER A 95 9.92 6.20 27.12
N TYR A 96 9.08 6.87 26.33
CA TYR A 96 7.62 6.73 26.36
C TYR A 96 7.20 5.29 26.02
N VAL A 97 7.75 4.70 24.96
CA VAL A 97 7.45 3.32 24.56
C VAL A 97 7.84 2.33 25.66
N ARG A 98 9.01 2.49 26.27
CA ARG A 98 9.45 1.65 27.41
C ARG A 98 8.54 1.79 28.62
N CYS A 99 8.16 3.02 28.97
CA CYS A 99 7.26 3.29 30.09
C CYS A 99 5.90 2.63 29.86
N ARG A 100 5.30 2.80 28.68
CA ARG A 100 4.00 2.19 28.33
C ARG A 100 4.06 0.67 28.36
N LYS A 101 5.16 0.06 27.91
CA LYS A 101 5.39 -1.39 28.04
C LYS A 101 5.54 -1.83 29.51
N ALA A 102 6.24 -1.07 30.33
CA ALA A 102 6.41 -1.37 31.76
C ALA A 102 5.07 -1.29 32.51
N VAL A 103 4.24 -0.28 32.20
CA VAL A 103 2.88 -0.15 32.72
C VAL A 103 2.04 -1.35 32.32
N ALA A 104 2.04 -1.74 31.03
CA ALA A 104 1.29 -2.90 30.57
C ALA A 104 1.75 -4.20 31.24
N LEU A 105 3.05 -4.37 31.46
CA LEU A 105 3.59 -5.51 32.22
C LEU A 105 3.09 -5.50 33.68
N LEU A 106 3.08 -4.34 34.34
CA LEU A 106 2.60 -4.19 35.72
C LEU A 106 1.12 -4.57 35.85
N PHE A 107 0.30 -4.16 34.88
CA PHE A 107 -1.15 -4.42 34.85
C PHE A 107 -1.53 -5.75 34.16
N ARG A 108 -0.54 -6.52 33.68
CA ARG A 108 -0.75 -7.76 32.89
C ARG A 108 -1.67 -7.56 31.69
N THR A 109 -1.61 -6.39 31.06
CA THR A 109 -2.36 -6.07 29.85
C THR A 109 -1.43 -6.01 28.66
N ASN A 110 -1.99 -6.10 27.45
CA ASN A 110 -1.24 -5.80 26.23
C ASN A 110 -1.36 -4.31 25.93
N VAL A 111 -0.26 -3.71 25.45
CA VAL A 111 -0.32 -2.34 24.95
C VAL A 111 -1.07 -2.37 23.61
N ASP A 112 -2.27 -1.80 23.58
CA ASP A 112 -2.91 -1.47 22.31
C ASP A 112 -2.21 -0.26 21.69
N TRP A 113 -1.66 -0.44 20.49
CA TRP A 113 -1.00 0.61 19.71
C TRP A 113 -1.94 1.24 18.67
N GLY A 114 -3.23 0.87 18.66
CA GLY A 114 -4.23 1.45 17.78
C GLY A 114 -4.17 0.91 16.34
N GLY A 115 -3.74 -0.34 16.17
CA GLY A 115 -3.74 -0.99 14.86
C GLY A 115 -5.17 -1.22 14.33
N PRO A 116 -5.33 -1.45 13.02
CA PRO A 116 -6.63 -1.79 12.45
C PRO A 116 -7.15 -3.08 13.11
N HIS A 117 -8.18 -2.94 13.95
CA HIS A 117 -8.85 -4.06 14.59
C HIS A 117 -9.69 -4.79 13.53
N LEU A 118 -9.13 -5.83 12.91
CA LEU A 118 -9.88 -6.66 11.96
C LEU A 118 -11.02 -7.37 12.68
N CYS A 119 -12.25 -7.08 12.25
CA CYS A 119 -13.42 -7.76 12.76
C CYS A 119 -13.47 -9.21 12.25
N HIS A 120 -13.74 -10.17 13.13
CA HIS A 120 -13.90 -11.59 12.77
C HIS A 120 -14.93 -11.79 11.64
N LEU A 121 -16.01 -11.00 11.64
CA LEU A 121 -17.04 -11.07 10.59
C LEU A 121 -16.49 -10.74 9.20
N VAL A 122 -15.53 -9.81 9.10
CA VAL A 122 -14.90 -9.45 7.83
C VAL A 122 -13.98 -10.59 7.36
N LEU A 123 -13.21 -11.17 8.29
CA LEU A 123 -12.34 -12.31 7.99
C LEU A 123 -13.13 -13.54 7.53
N GLU A 124 -14.26 -13.83 8.18
CA GLU A 124 -15.14 -14.95 7.81
C GLU A 124 -15.73 -14.75 6.40
N ARG A 125 -16.15 -13.53 6.07
CA ARG A 125 -16.62 -13.19 4.72
C ARG A 125 -15.53 -13.31 3.67
N LEU A 126 -14.33 -12.82 3.98
CA LEU A 126 -13.16 -12.97 3.11
C LEU A 126 -12.81 -14.43 2.88
N ALA A 127 -12.88 -15.27 3.92
CA ALA A 127 -12.66 -16.71 3.79
C ALA A 127 -13.69 -17.36 2.86
N GLY A 128 -14.96 -16.94 2.92
CA GLY A 128 -15.99 -17.35 1.96
C GLY A 128 -15.59 -17.06 0.51
N PHE A 129 -15.15 -15.83 0.22
CA PHE A 129 -14.73 -15.45 -1.14
C PHE A 129 -13.48 -16.19 -1.64
N VAL A 130 -12.56 -16.56 -0.73
CA VAL A 130 -11.40 -17.39 -1.07
C VAL A 130 -11.82 -18.82 -1.38
N ASN A 131 -12.74 -19.37 -0.59
CA ASN A 131 -13.26 -20.73 -0.81
C ASN A 131 -14.07 -20.84 -2.12
N ASP A 132 -14.79 -19.78 -2.48
CA ASP A 132 -15.57 -19.69 -3.73
C ASP A 132 -14.70 -19.33 -4.95
N GLU A 133 -13.37 -19.35 -4.82
CA GLU A 133 -12.36 -18.95 -5.82
C GLU A 133 -12.52 -17.54 -6.41
N THR A 134 -13.43 -16.73 -5.86
CA THR A 134 -13.71 -15.36 -6.30
C THR A 134 -12.57 -14.43 -5.92
N LEU A 135 -11.89 -14.71 -4.81
CA LEU A 135 -10.73 -13.96 -4.34
C LEU A 135 -9.50 -14.88 -4.29
N LYS A 136 -8.43 -14.52 -5.02
CA LYS A 136 -7.15 -15.23 -4.98
C LYS A 136 -6.09 -14.35 -4.35
N THR A 137 -5.37 -14.90 -3.38
CA THR A 137 -4.25 -14.20 -2.76
C THR A 137 -3.05 -14.22 -3.71
N VAL A 138 -2.42 -13.05 -3.89
CA VAL A 138 -1.19 -12.94 -4.67
C VAL A 138 -0.03 -12.96 -3.68
N VAL A 139 0.69 -14.07 -3.65
CA VAL A 139 1.88 -14.26 -2.82
C VAL A 139 3.11 -14.08 -3.69
N ASP A 140 4.00 -13.18 -3.27
CA ASP A 140 5.26 -12.89 -3.97
C ASP A 140 6.31 -13.95 -3.64
N ARG A 141 6.74 -13.96 -2.37
CA ARG A 141 7.85 -14.76 -1.88
C ARG A 141 7.59 -15.27 -0.47
N VAL A 142 8.15 -16.45 -0.21
CA VAL A 142 8.11 -17.10 1.11
C VAL A 142 9.53 -17.18 1.64
N TYR A 143 9.76 -16.62 2.82
CA TYR A 143 11.06 -16.58 3.50
C TYR A 143 11.04 -17.44 4.76
N THR A 144 12.23 -17.88 5.15
CA THR A 144 12.47 -18.51 6.46
C THR A 144 12.85 -17.46 7.51
N PRO A 145 12.77 -17.78 8.82
CA PRO A 145 13.09 -16.82 9.89
C PRO A 145 14.56 -16.36 9.87
N ASN A 146 15.45 -17.13 9.24
CA ASN A 146 16.86 -16.75 9.08
C ASN A 146 17.06 -15.69 7.98
N GLU A 147 16.05 -15.45 7.15
CA GLU A 147 16.10 -14.55 5.99
C GLU A 147 15.27 -13.28 6.20
N VAL A 148 14.94 -12.93 7.45
CA VAL A 148 14.10 -11.78 7.79
C VAL A 148 14.65 -10.48 7.21
N GLU A 149 15.97 -10.28 7.26
CA GLU A 149 16.60 -9.07 6.69
C GLU A 149 16.35 -8.97 5.17
N ARG A 150 16.49 -10.09 4.45
CA ARG A 150 16.20 -10.14 3.00
C ARG A 150 14.71 -9.95 2.70
N ALA A 151 13.84 -10.48 3.56
CA ALA A 151 12.40 -10.26 3.44
C ALA A 151 12.05 -8.77 3.57
N LEU A 152 12.66 -8.09 4.55
CA LEU A 152 12.47 -6.65 4.76
C LEU A 152 13.00 -5.82 3.58
N GLU A 153 14.22 -6.11 3.11
CA GLU A 153 14.79 -5.45 1.93
C GLU A 153 13.89 -5.62 0.69
N HIS A 154 13.33 -6.81 0.50
CA HIS A 154 12.41 -7.10 -0.60
C HIS A 154 11.11 -6.30 -0.50
N ILE A 155 10.48 -6.26 0.69
CA ILE A 155 9.23 -5.51 0.94
C ILE A 155 9.44 -4.00 0.72
N CYS A 156 10.60 -3.47 1.10
CA CYS A 156 10.93 -2.06 0.87
C CYS A 156 11.29 -1.75 -0.59
N SER A 157 11.47 -2.76 -1.44
CA SER A 157 11.81 -2.57 -2.84
C SER A 157 10.57 -2.39 -3.71
N GLU A 158 10.69 -1.59 -4.78
CA GLU A 158 9.64 -1.40 -5.80
C GLU A 158 9.33 -2.67 -6.61
N LYS A 159 10.11 -3.73 -6.42
CA LYS A 159 9.95 -5.02 -7.10
C LYS A 159 9.03 -5.98 -6.36
N SER A 160 8.54 -5.59 -5.18
CA SER A 160 7.61 -6.42 -4.41
C SER A 160 6.21 -6.38 -5.04
N ILE A 161 5.65 -7.56 -5.32
CA ILE A 161 4.31 -7.70 -5.93
C ILE A 161 3.48 -8.66 -5.08
N GLY A 162 2.53 -8.12 -4.32
CA GLY A 162 1.64 -8.90 -3.46
C GLY A 162 2.21 -9.12 -2.06
N SER A 163 1.82 -10.21 -1.39
CA SER A 163 2.17 -10.47 -0.01
C SER A 163 3.50 -11.23 0.12
N THR A 164 4.37 -10.77 1.02
CA THR A 164 5.56 -11.50 1.46
C THR A 164 5.26 -12.28 2.73
N ILE A 165 5.60 -13.58 2.77
CA ILE A 165 5.26 -14.48 3.87
C ILE A 165 6.53 -14.96 4.57
N ILE A 166 6.54 -14.94 5.90
CA ILE A 166 7.60 -15.55 6.73
C ILE A 166 7.01 -16.78 7.40
N THR A 167 7.59 -17.96 7.13
CA THR A 167 7.08 -19.23 7.68
C THR A 167 8.01 -19.74 8.77
N PHE A 168 7.46 -19.94 9.98
CA PHE A 168 8.14 -20.59 11.09
C PHE A 168 7.80 -22.08 11.07
N ARG A 169 8.67 -22.88 10.44
CA ARG A 169 8.62 -24.35 10.50
C ARG A 169 9.55 -24.86 11.59
#